data_AF-A0A6B1HAP8-F1
#
_entry.id   AF-A0A6B1HAP8-F1
#
_cell.length_a   1.000
_cell.length_b   1.000
_cell.length_c   1.000
_cell.angle_alpha   90.00
_cell.angle_beta   90.00
_cell.angle_gamma   90.00
#
_symmetry.space_group_name_H-M   'P 1'
#
loop_
_entity.id
_entity.type
_entity.pdbx_description
1 polymer ?
#
loop_
_entity_poly.entity_id
_entity_poly.type
_entity_poly.pdbx_seq_one_letter_code
_entity_poly.pdbx_strand_id
1 'polypeptide(L)'
;MAEVQLPPGSERPGYAIYSGPFERDAVLDYVMRYDGPEDADFPGCVPIPMTGEQFQDYDGGVEYWSREQAMAWVLREGGPDHENPGGHLPALLTRIAMERGSPIRCWGALRMVVVDRAGRPREAMHPDQSVYLRPEVWTPSGRETVIGRDSRPDVVLEVDHTTDVRQRKLGIYRRWRFPEVWVETPDAPSPSRPRGVVPGFTIYALEDDDYRTKPVSAALPGWKAHEIHRALNEPSSSPDTIGHLVRVGRELGDHDGTDPINDTQIAGYMRRAHGVGQRTGFARGREQGLAEGLASAAVGLLRLRGIGLSADAEQRLAATTATRETLLAAAAGCSTEADFWARLASEP
;
A
#
# COMPACT_ATOMS: atom_id res chain seq x y z
N MET A 1 11.20 -32.91 0.78
CA MET A 1 10.09 -32.07 1.26
C MET A 1 9.85 -32.41 2.70
N ALA A 2 10.15 -31.51 3.64
CA ALA A 2 9.93 -31.74 5.06
C ALA A 2 8.57 -31.16 5.44
N GLU A 3 7.70 -32.00 6.03
CA GLU A 3 6.47 -31.55 6.69
C GLU A 3 6.82 -30.52 7.77
N VAL A 4 6.20 -29.33 7.68
CA VAL A 4 6.30 -28.31 8.71
C VAL A 4 5.46 -28.79 9.89
N GLN A 5 6.10 -29.36 10.91
CA GLN A 5 5.45 -29.60 12.19
C GLN A 5 5.29 -28.26 12.92
N LEU A 6 4.06 -27.74 12.92
CA LEU A 6 3.68 -26.58 13.70
C LEU A 6 3.76 -26.93 15.21
N PRO A 7 4.24 -26.02 16.07
CA PRO A 7 4.31 -26.26 17.51
C PRO A 7 2.92 -26.46 18.13
N PRO A 8 2.76 -27.38 19.08
CA PRO A 8 1.47 -27.68 19.70
C PRO A 8 1.10 -26.57 20.69
N GLY A 9 -0.07 -25.93 20.54
CA GLY A 9 -0.58 -25.01 21.56
C GLY A 9 -1.58 -23.91 21.16
N SER A 10 -1.97 -23.79 19.90
CA SER A 10 -3.09 -22.91 19.53
C SER A 10 -4.06 -23.69 18.66
N GLU A 11 -5.28 -23.92 19.15
CA GLU A 11 -6.42 -24.33 18.32
C GLU A 11 -6.71 -23.21 17.31
N ARG A 12 -5.90 -23.13 16.26
CA ARG A 12 -6.14 -22.25 15.12
C ARG A 12 -7.02 -23.00 14.12
N PRO A 13 -7.86 -22.29 13.36
CA PRO A 13 -8.56 -22.88 12.23
C PRO A 13 -7.56 -23.65 11.34
N GLY A 14 -7.94 -24.84 10.87
CA GLY A 14 -7.13 -25.57 9.89
C GLY A 14 -7.12 -24.78 8.59
N TYR A 15 -6.08 -23.97 8.36
CA TYR A 15 -5.90 -23.26 7.10
C TYR A 15 -5.47 -24.23 6.01
N ALA A 16 -5.94 -24.01 4.77
CA ALA A 16 -5.44 -24.75 3.63
C ALA A 16 -3.93 -24.50 3.48
N ILE A 17 -3.15 -25.57 3.24
CA ILE A 17 -1.69 -25.47 3.15
C ILE A 17 -1.33 -25.14 1.70
N TYR A 18 -0.74 -23.97 1.49
CA TYR A 18 -0.06 -23.65 0.23
C TYR A 18 1.19 -24.53 0.08
N SER A 19 1.29 -25.25 -1.03
CA SER A 19 2.41 -26.16 -1.33
C SER A 19 3.12 -25.84 -2.66
N GLY A 20 2.80 -24.69 -3.27
CA GLY A 20 3.38 -24.21 -4.52
C GLY A 20 4.73 -23.51 -4.35
N PRO A 21 5.32 -23.01 -5.47
CA PRO A 21 6.55 -22.22 -5.44
C PRO A 21 6.31 -20.86 -4.78
N PHE A 22 7.27 -20.36 -4.00
CA PHE A 22 7.18 -19.05 -3.32
C PHE A 22 7.58 -17.89 -4.25
N GLU A 23 7.02 -17.90 -5.46
CA GLU A 23 7.09 -16.81 -6.43
C GLU A 23 5.85 -15.92 -6.26
N ARG A 24 6.00 -14.60 -6.46
CA ARG A 24 4.89 -13.64 -6.30
C ARG A 24 3.60 -14.09 -6.98
N ASP A 25 3.64 -14.40 -8.27
CA ASP A 25 2.45 -14.67 -9.07
C ASP A 25 1.74 -15.96 -8.62
N ALA A 26 2.50 -16.98 -8.23
CA ALA A 26 1.96 -18.25 -7.75
C ALA A 26 1.31 -18.14 -6.38
N VAL A 27 1.85 -17.28 -5.51
CA VAL A 27 1.25 -16.97 -4.21
C VAL A 27 -0.02 -16.15 -4.39
N LEU A 28 -0.01 -15.14 -5.26
CA LEU A 28 -1.19 -14.31 -5.54
C LEU A 28 -2.34 -15.11 -6.16
N ASP A 29 -2.05 -16.02 -7.10
CA ASP A 29 -3.08 -16.89 -7.68
C ASP A 29 -3.76 -17.76 -6.62
N TYR A 30 -2.99 -18.31 -5.67
CA TYR A 30 -3.54 -19.04 -4.54
C TYR A 30 -4.42 -18.16 -3.65
N VAL A 31 -3.93 -16.98 -3.31
CA VAL A 31 -4.63 -16.01 -2.47
C VAL A 31 -5.97 -15.61 -3.08
N MET A 32 -6.03 -15.37 -4.40
CA MET A 32 -7.28 -15.04 -5.10
C MET A 32 -8.30 -16.18 -5.11
N ARG A 33 -7.84 -17.43 -5.10
CA ARG A 33 -8.69 -18.63 -5.11
C ARG A 33 -9.03 -19.15 -3.72
N TYR A 34 -8.44 -18.57 -2.68
CA TYR A 34 -8.58 -19.05 -1.32
C TYR A 34 -10.02 -18.86 -0.81
N ASP A 35 -10.67 -19.98 -0.50
CA ASP A 35 -12.05 -20.06 0.01
C ASP A 35 -12.11 -20.45 1.50
N GLY A 36 -10.96 -20.53 2.17
CA GLY A 36 -10.85 -20.86 3.58
C GLY A 36 -11.29 -19.74 4.52
N PRO A 37 -11.23 -19.97 5.84
CA PRO A 37 -11.65 -18.99 6.83
C PRO A 37 -10.79 -17.72 6.78
N GLU A 38 -11.43 -16.56 7.02
CA GLU A 38 -10.74 -15.29 7.24
C GLU A 38 -10.04 -15.29 8.61
N ASP A 39 -8.88 -14.63 8.67
CA ASP A 39 -8.19 -14.39 9.93
C ASP A 39 -8.70 -13.08 10.54
N ALA A 40 -9.19 -13.14 11.78
CA ALA A 40 -9.69 -11.96 12.47
C ALA A 40 -8.57 -10.95 12.79
N ASP A 41 -7.33 -11.40 13.01
CA ASP A 41 -6.22 -10.49 13.31
C ASP A 41 -5.76 -9.73 12.05
N PHE A 42 -5.99 -10.29 10.86
CA PHE A 42 -5.62 -9.70 9.57
C PHE A 42 -6.76 -9.93 8.56
N PRO A 43 -7.89 -9.23 8.69
CA PRO A 43 -9.00 -9.38 7.76
C PRO A 43 -8.55 -9.02 6.34
N GLY A 44 -9.22 -9.56 5.32
CA GLY A 44 -8.81 -9.35 3.92
C GLY A 44 -7.46 -9.97 3.53
N CYS A 45 -6.74 -10.63 4.46
CA CYS A 45 -5.53 -11.38 4.18
C CYS A 45 -5.78 -12.89 4.19
N VAL A 46 -4.95 -13.61 3.45
CA VAL A 46 -4.87 -15.06 3.47
C VAL A 46 -3.61 -15.47 4.24
N PRO A 47 -3.74 -16.31 5.28
CA PRO A 47 -2.59 -16.86 5.99
C PRO A 47 -1.94 -17.97 5.15
N ILE A 48 -0.63 -17.85 4.95
CA ILE A 48 0.19 -18.76 4.15
C ILE A 48 1.35 -19.28 5.00
N PRO A 49 1.44 -20.61 5.23
CA PRO A 49 2.61 -21.20 5.87
C PRO A 49 3.88 -20.83 5.09
N MET A 50 4.80 -20.11 5.73
CA MET A 50 5.98 -19.54 5.09
C MET A 50 7.16 -19.54 6.06
N THR A 51 8.20 -20.30 5.72
CA THR A 51 9.46 -20.35 6.47
C THR A 51 10.30 -19.08 6.26
N GLY A 52 11.35 -18.90 7.05
CA GLY A 52 12.25 -17.75 6.89
C GLY A 52 13.02 -17.75 5.57
N GLU A 53 13.36 -18.92 5.04
CA GLU A 53 14.06 -19.05 3.75
C GLU A 53 13.09 -18.69 2.60
N GLN A 54 11.88 -19.24 2.63
CA GLN A 54 10.81 -18.89 1.69
C GLN A 54 10.46 -17.40 1.73
N PHE A 55 10.40 -16.80 2.92
CA PHE A 55 10.16 -15.36 3.06
C PHE A 55 11.28 -14.50 2.47
N GLN A 56 12.53 -14.95 2.57
CA GLN A 56 13.67 -14.24 1.97
C GLN A 56 13.64 -14.28 0.45
N ASP A 57 13.23 -15.41 -0.11
CA ASP A 57 13.10 -15.60 -1.56
C ASP A 57 11.82 -14.97 -2.14
N TYR A 58 10.81 -14.76 -1.30
CA TYR A 58 9.55 -14.13 -1.71
C TYR A 58 9.72 -12.63 -1.99
N ASP A 59 9.47 -12.26 -3.24
CA ASP A 59 9.55 -10.89 -3.75
C ASP A 59 8.21 -10.15 -3.74
N GLY A 60 7.12 -10.81 -3.35
CA GLY A 60 5.82 -10.19 -3.13
C GLY A 60 5.69 -9.45 -1.80
N GLY A 61 4.63 -8.66 -1.70
CA GLY A 61 4.26 -7.95 -0.48
C GLY A 61 3.60 -8.89 0.54
N VAL A 62 3.92 -8.70 1.82
CA VAL A 62 3.21 -9.31 2.94
C VAL A 62 2.72 -8.22 3.87
N GLU A 63 1.51 -8.37 4.37
CA GLU A 63 0.93 -7.51 5.42
C GLU A 63 1.64 -7.75 6.74
N TYR A 64 1.97 -9.02 7.01
CA TYR A 64 2.81 -9.40 8.14
C TYR A 64 3.42 -10.78 7.89
N TRP A 65 4.62 -11.01 8.40
CA TRP A 65 5.22 -12.34 8.47
C TRP A 65 5.85 -12.55 9.84
N SER A 66 5.73 -13.76 10.38
CA SER A 66 6.33 -14.17 11.64
C SER A 66 7.04 -15.50 11.51
N ARG A 67 8.33 -15.51 11.81
CA ARG A 67 9.15 -16.73 11.86
C ARG A 67 8.68 -17.69 12.94
N GLU A 68 8.25 -17.17 14.09
CA GLU A 68 7.77 -17.97 15.22
C GLU A 68 6.51 -18.75 14.86
N GLN A 69 5.63 -18.12 14.08
CA GLN A 69 4.39 -18.74 13.64
C GLN A 69 4.55 -19.50 12.31
N ALA A 70 5.72 -19.37 11.66
CA ALA A 70 5.99 -19.86 10.31
C ALA A 70 4.87 -19.48 9.32
N MET A 71 4.41 -18.22 9.39
CA MET A 71 3.20 -17.77 8.72
C MET A 71 3.40 -16.36 8.14
N ALA A 72 2.94 -16.16 6.91
CA ALA A 72 2.75 -14.86 6.28
C ALA A 72 1.25 -14.59 6.11
N TRP A 73 0.85 -13.32 6.20
CA TRP A 73 -0.47 -12.85 5.81
C TRP A 73 -0.31 -12.04 4.53
N VAL A 74 -0.93 -12.51 3.46
CA VAL A 74 -0.85 -11.90 2.13
C VAL A 74 -2.21 -11.33 1.77
N LEU A 75 -2.24 -10.08 1.32
CA LEU A 75 -3.46 -9.36 0.97
C LEU A 75 -4.22 -10.02 -0.19
N ARG A 76 -5.54 -10.21 -0.03
CA ARG A 76 -6.40 -10.84 -1.06
C ARG A 76 -6.66 -9.94 -2.28
N GLU A 77 -6.86 -8.64 -2.04
CA GLU A 77 -7.10 -7.66 -3.09
C GLU A 77 -6.41 -6.34 -2.75
N GLY A 78 -5.61 -5.83 -3.70
CA GLY A 78 -5.26 -4.41 -3.80
C GLY A 78 -5.94 -3.84 -5.04
N GLY A 79 -6.86 -2.90 -4.86
CA GLY A 79 -7.53 -2.19 -5.97
C GLY A 79 -6.94 -0.80 -6.22
N PRO A 80 -7.26 -0.14 -7.33
CA PRO A 80 -6.83 1.24 -7.60
C PRO A 80 -7.19 2.23 -6.48
N ASP A 81 -8.31 1.98 -5.79
CA ASP A 81 -8.81 2.81 -4.69
C ASP A 81 -7.98 2.65 -3.40
N HIS A 82 -7.22 1.56 -3.26
CA HIS A 82 -6.20 1.38 -2.23
C HIS A 82 -4.89 2.11 -2.60
N GLU A 83 -4.52 2.08 -3.88
CA GLU A 83 -3.26 2.67 -4.35
C GLU A 83 -3.30 4.21 -4.46
N ASN A 84 -4.46 4.80 -4.75
CA ASN A 84 -4.60 6.24 -5.01
C ASN A 84 -4.10 7.12 -3.84
N PRO A 85 -4.54 6.93 -2.58
CA PRO A 85 -4.04 7.74 -1.46
C PRO A 85 -2.52 7.60 -1.26
N GLY A 86 -2.01 6.37 -1.33
CA GLY A 86 -0.57 6.09 -1.23
C GLY A 86 0.24 6.75 -2.35
N GLY A 87 -0.31 6.81 -3.57
CA GLY A 87 0.30 7.46 -4.73
C GLY A 87 0.30 9.00 -4.65
N HIS A 88 -0.69 9.60 -3.99
CA HIS A 88 -0.81 11.06 -3.85
C HIS A 88 0.10 11.63 -2.76
N LEU A 89 0.30 10.92 -1.65
CA LEU A 89 1.07 11.41 -0.50
C LEU A 89 2.47 11.96 -0.87
N PRO A 90 3.30 11.29 -1.69
CA PRO A 90 4.62 11.81 -2.07
C PRO A 90 4.58 13.19 -2.74
N ALA A 91 3.55 13.48 -3.54
CA ALA A 91 3.41 14.76 -4.22
C ALA A 91 3.07 15.88 -3.21
N LEU A 92 2.17 15.60 -2.25
CA LEU A 92 1.83 16.51 -1.17
C LEU A 92 3.06 16.82 -0.29
N LEU A 93 3.82 15.79 0.09
CA LEU A 93 5.04 15.93 0.88
C LEU A 93 6.15 16.69 0.14
N THR A 94 6.23 16.55 -1.19
CA THR A 94 7.16 17.35 -2.01
C THR A 94 6.85 18.83 -1.91
N ARG A 95 5.57 19.22 -1.89
CA ARG A 95 5.18 20.62 -1.71
C ARG A 95 5.55 21.12 -0.31
N ILE A 96 5.29 20.34 0.73
CA ILE A 96 5.68 20.67 2.11
C ILE A 96 7.21 20.85 2.19
N ALA A 97 7.99 19.94 1.60
CA ALA A 97 9.45 20.00 1.60
C ALA A 97 10.00 21.29 0.93
N MET A 98 9.37 21.74 -0.17
CA MET A 98 9.76 22.98 -0.84
C MET A 98 9.56 24.21 0.05
N GLU A 99 8.46 24.26 0.78
CA GLU A 99 8.11 25.37 1.67
C GLU A 99 8.89 25.31 2.99
N ARG A 100 9.20 24.11 3.47
CA ARG A 100 10.06 23.87 4.63
C ARG A 100 11.50 24.25 4.38
N GLY A 101 12.03 24.05 3.17
CA GLY A 101 13.45 24.28 2.90
C GLY A 101 14.34 23.05 2.88
N SER A 102 13.80 21.87 3.21
CA SER A 102 14.58 20.64 3.35
C SER A 102 13.81 19.40 2.87
N PRO A 103 14.50 18.37 2.34
CA PRO A 103 13.83 17.23 1.73
C PRO A 103 13.04 16.38 2.75
N ILE A 104 11.89 15.87 2.30
CA ILE A 104 11.11 14.83 2.98
C ILE A 104 11.10 13.60 2.06
N ARG A 105 11.47 12.42 2.55
CA ARG A 105 11.42 11.18 1.76
C ARG A 105 10.18 10.38 2.12
N CYS A 106 9.52 9.87 1.09
CA CYS A 106 8.40 8.93 1.22
C CYS A 106 8.77 7.68 0.41
N TRP A 107 8.72 6.51 1.05
CA TRP A 107 8.97 5.23 0.42
C TRP A 107 7.70 4.38 0.46
N GLY A 108 7.21 4.01 -0.72
CA GLY A 108 6.10 3.06 -0.84
C GLY A 108 6.57 1.62 -0.68
N ALA A 109 5.78 0.80 0.03
CA ALA A 109 6.02 -0.64 0.21
C ALA A 109 7.45 -0.99 0.69
N LEU A 110 8.10 -0.09 1.45
CA LEU A 110 9.43 -0.36 1.98
C LEU A 110 9.33 -1.41 3.10
N ARG A 111 9.93 -2.58 2.87
CA ARG A 111 9.95 -3.69 3.83
C ARG A 111 10.53 -3.24 5.18
N MET A 112 9.84 -3.58 6.25
CA MET A 112 10.30 -3.37 7.62
C MET A 112 10.54 -4.73 8.26
N VAL A 113 11.69 -4.90 8.91
CA VAL A 113 12.08 -6.20 9.49
C VAL A 113 12.59 -6.06 10.91
N VAL A 114 12.23 -7.00 11.76
CA VAL A 114 12.89 -7.24 13.05
C VAL A 114 13.83 -8.42 12.87
N VAL A 115 15.09 -8.26 13.26
CA VAL A 115 16.10 -9.33 13.17
C VAL A 115 16.44 -9.92 14.53
N ASP A 116 16.88 -11.17 14.55
CA ASP A 116 17.46 -11.80 15.74
C ASP A 116 18.92 -11.36 15.97
N ARG A 117 19.54 -11.89 17.03
CA ARG A 117 20.96 -11.61 17.36
C ARG A 117 21.94 -12.02 16.26
N ALA A 118 21.56 -12.95 15.38
CA ALA A 118 22.35 -13.39 14.24
C ALA A 118 22.03 -12.60 12.96
N GLY A 119 21.21 -11.55 13.05
CA GLY A 119 20.83 -10.72 11.91
C GLY A 119 19.76 -11.36 11.00
N ARG A 120 19.13 -12.47 11.41
CA ARG A 120 18.12 -13.14 10.57
C ARG A 120 16.73 -12.56 10.85
N PRO A 121 15.88 -12.35 9.82
CA PRO A 121 14.51 -11.90 10.01
C PRO A 121 13.74 -12.80 11.00
N ARG A 122 13.03 -12.16 11.92
CA ARG A 122 12.08 -12.78 12.86
C ARG A 122 10.65 -12.39 12.56
N GLU A 123 10.46 -11.13 12.18
CA GLU A 123 9.18 -10.56 11.80
C GLU A 123 9.41 -9.59 10.65
N ALA A 124 8.40 -9.43 9.80
CA ALA A 124 8.43 -8.45 8.74
C ALA A 124 7.03 -7.93 8.41
N MET A 125 6.96 -6.73 7.85
CA MET A 125 5.72 -6.08 7.41
C MET A 125 6.04 -5.10 6.27
N HIS A 126 5.08 -4.90 5.36
CA HIS A 126 5.11 -3.82 4.39
C HIS A 126 4.01 -2.80 4.74
N PRO A 127 4.37 -1.58 5.18
CA PRO A 127 3.43 -0.47 5.18
C PRO A 127 3.19 0.01 3.75
N ASP A 128 2.04 0.66 3.52
CA ASP A 128 1.78 1.29 2.23
C ASP A 128 2.78 2.42 1.94
N GLN A 129 3.00 3.31 2.91
CA GLN A 129 4.04 4.34 2.83
C GLN A 129 4.78 4.53 4.15
N SER A 130 6.06 4.88 4.04
CA SER A 130 6.90 5.30 5.16
C SER A 130 7.53 6.66 4.88
N VAL A 131 7.38 7.59 5.81
CA VAL A 131 7.80 8.99 5.66
C VAL A 131 8.93 9.31 6.62
N TYR A 132 9.99 9.91 6.07
CA TYR A 132 11.16 10.39 6.79
C TYR A 132 11.30 11.88 6.53
N LEU A 133 11.10 12.68 7.58
CA LEU A 133 11.23 14.12 7.53
C LEU A 133 12.70 14.56 7.51
N ARG A 134 13.64 13.74 8.00
CA ARG A 134 15.07 14.08 8.03
C ARG A 134 15.94 13.01 7.35
N PRO A 135 15.76 12.81 6.03
CA PRO A 135 16.34 11.68 5.32
C PRO A 135 17.88 11.70 5.23
N GLU A 136 18.49 12.88 5.24
CA GLU A 136 19.95 13.04 5.20
C GLU A 136 20.63 12.54 6.48
N VAL A 137 19.88 12.43 7.57
CA VAL A 137 20.35 11.91 8.86
C VAL A 137 19.82 10.50 9.12
N TRP A 138 18.68 10.14 8.53
CA TRP A 138 17.92 8.92 8.83
C TRP A 138 17.41 8.30 7.50
N THR A 139 18.27 7.58 6.76
CA THR A 139 17.85 6.75 5.62
C THR A 139 18.24 5.29 5.84
N PRO A 140 17.36 4.33 5.51
CA PRO A 140 17.69 2.91 5.57
C PRO A 140 18.90 2.60 4.69
N SER A 141 19.81 1.76 5.17
CA SER A 141 21.07 1.42 4.49
C SER A 141 20.90 0.47 3.29
N GLY A 142 19.67 0.24 2.82
CA GLY A 142 19.38 -0.79 1.83
C GLY A 142 17.92 -0.80 1.38
N ARG A 143 17.40 -2.00 1.08
CA ARG A 143 16.04 -2.21 0.58
C ARG A 143 14.98 -2.42 1.67
N GLU A 144 15.39 -2.34 2.93
CA GLU A 144 14.54 -2.58 4.09
C GLU A 144 14.94 -1.67 5.25
N THR A 145 14.00 -1.44 6.17
CA THR A 145 14.26 -0.78 7.46
C THR A 145 14.38 -1.84 8.55
N VAL A 146 15.54 -1.96 9.18
CA VAL A 146 15.75 -2.91 10.29
C VAL A 146 15.41 -2.25 11.61
N ILE A 147 14.29 -2.66 12.20
CA ILE A 147 13.77 -2.12 13.46
C ILE A 147 14.75 -2.36 14.60
N GLY A 148 15.08 -1.29 15.32
CA GLY A 148 16.02 -1.31 16.44
C GLY A 148 17.49 -1.11 16.05
N ARG A 149 17.81 -1.12 14.75
CA ARG A 149 19.12 -0.74 14.20
C ARG A 149 19.03 0.57 13.42
N ASP A 150 18.09 0.60 12.48
CA ASP A 150 17.89 1.74 11.60
C ASP A 150 16.89 2.71 12.24
N SER A 151 16.99 3.95 11.79
CA SER A 151 16.02 5.00 12.02
C SER A 151 14.61 4.55 11.66
N ARG A 152 13.65 4.76 12.57
CA ARG A 152 12.23 4.57 12.25
C ARG A 152 11.74 5.73 11.37
N PRO A 153 10.75 5.49 10.50
CA PRO A 153 9.99 6.57 9.88
C PRO A 153 9.36 7.47 10.95
N ASP A 154 9.24 8.76 10.62
CA ASP A 154 8.50 9.71 11.45
C ASP A 154 6.99 9.42 11.35
N VAL A 155 6.52 8.95 10.17
CA VAL A 155 5.13 8.54 9.92
C VAL A 155 5.09 7.27 9.09
N VAL A 156 4.15 6.38 9.40
CA VAL A 156 3.69 5.31 8.49
C VAL A 156 2.27 5.60 8.06
N LEU A 157 1.96 5.49 6.77
CA LEU A 157 0.59 5.50 6.26
C LEU A 157 0.18 4.07 5.89
N GLU A 158 -1.04 3.74 6.28
CA GLU A 158 -1.78 2.57 5.85
C GLU A 158 -3.12 3.01 5.26
N VAL A 159 -3.52 2.39 4.16
CA VAL A 159 -4.80 2.61 3.50
C VAL A 159 -5.70 1.44 3.88
N ASP A 160 -6.62 1.68 4.80
CA ASP A 160 -7.56 0.69 5.29
C ASP A 160 -8.70 0.50 4.29
N HIS A 161 -8.38 -0.24 3.22
CA HIS A 161 -9.30 -0.61 2.16
C HIS A 161 -9.91 -2.01 2.40
N THR A 162 -9.12 -2.94 2.96
CA THR A 162 -9.47 -4.37 3.10
C THR A 162 -8.97 -5.02 4.41
N THR A 163 -7.99 -4.45 5.10
CA THR A 163 -7.22 -5.15 6.15
C THR A 163 -7.51 -4.78 7.59
N ASP A 164 -8.34 -3.78 7.85
CA ASP A 164 -8.63 -3.25 9.19
C ASP A 164 -7.38 -3.16 10.07
N VAL A 165 -6.45 -2.29 9.66
CA VAL A 165 -5.14 -2.02 10.30
C VAL A 165 -5.26 -1.89 11.83
N ARG A 166 -6.41 -1.43 12.31
CA ARG A 166 -6.71 -1.16 13.72
C ARG A 166 -6.69 -2.39 14.61
N GLN A 167 -6.88 -3.59 14.08
CA GLN A 167 -6.95 -4.80 14.91
C GLN A 167 -5.58 -5.26 15.37
N ARG A 168 -4.71 -5.67 14.43
CA ARG A 168 -3.40 -6.24 14.77
C ARG A 168 -2.21 -5.37 14.39
N LYS A 169 -2.24 -4.73 13.21
CA LYS A 169 -1.09 -3.95 12.69
C LYS A 169 -0.75 -2.77 13.62
N LEU A 170 -1.74 -2.05 14.17
CA LEU A 170 -1.46 -1.01 15.19
C LEU A 170 -0.71 -1.55 16.42
N GLY A 171 -1.07 -2.74 16.90
CA GLY A 171 -0.36 -3.39 18.00
C GLY A 171 1.10 -3.73 17.67
N ILE A 172 1.38 -4.07 16.41
CA ILE A 172 2.73 -4.31 15.88
C ILE A 172 3.52 -3.01 15.80
N TYR A 173 2.97 -1.96 15.18
CA TYR A 173 3.61 -0.64 15.11
C TYR A 173 3.94 -0.08 16.49
N ARG A 174 3.04 -0.26 17.45
CA ARG A 174 3.24 0.13 18.86
C ARG A 174 4.43 -0.61 19.46
N ARG A 175 4.49 -1.94 19.30
CA ARG A 175 5.60 -2.79 19.75
C ARG A 175 6.93 -2.37 19.13
N TRP A 176 6.92 -1.97 17.86
CA TRP A 176 8.09 -1.49 17.13
C TRP A 176 8.39 -0.01 17.40
N ARG A 177 7.57 0.67 18.21
CA ARG A 177 7.74 2.05 18.69
C ARG A 177 7.71 3.09 17.57
N PHE A 178 6.80 2.95 16.61
CA PHE A 178 6.60 3.93 15.56
C PHE A 178 5.95 5.19 16.15
N PRO A 179 6.51 6.40 15.92
CA PRO A 179 6.01 7.63 16.56
C PRO A 179 4.57 7.95 16.16
N GLU A 180 4.25 7.79 14.88
CA GLU A 180 2.96 8.16 14.33
C GLU A 180 2.54 7.18 13.22
N VAL A 181 1.29 6.73 13.28
CA VAL A 181 0.66 5.88 12.25
C VAL A 181 -0.59 6.58 11.76
N TRP A 182 -0.70 6.71 10.45
CA TRP A 182 -1.82 7.27 9.74
C TRP A 182 -2.63 6.16 9.11
N VAL A 183 -3.94 6.20 9.31
CA VAL A 183 -4.87 5.25 8.71
C VAL A 183 -5.87 6.03 7.88
N GLU A 184 -5.79 5.88 6.56
CA GLU A 184 -6.75 6.43 5.60
C GLU A 184 -7.80 5.38 5.28
N THR A 185 -9.07 5.70 5.47
CA THR A 185 -10.19 4.94 4.92
C THR A 185 -10.75 5.75 3.74
N PRO A 186 -10.51 5.33 2.48
CA PRO A 186 -10.91 6.08 1.30
C PRO A 186 -12.41 6.36 1.22
N ASP A 187 -12.79 7.44 0.54
CA ASP A 187 -14.19 7.75 0.25
C ASP A 187 -14.85 6.71 -0.66
N ALA A 188 -14.10 6.18 -1.63
CA ALA A 188 -14.57 5.20 -2.60
C ALA A 188 -14.98 3.89 -1.89
N PRO A 189 -16.23 3.42 -2.05
CA PRO A 189 -16.70 2.22 -1.37
C PRO A 189 -16.01 0.98 -1.94
N SER A 190 -15.56 0.10 -1.04
CA SER A 190 -15.00 -1.21 -1.38
C SER A 190 -15.92 -2.34 -0.90
N PRO A 191 -16.19 -3.38 -1.70
CA PRO A 191 -16.92 -4.57 -1.27
C PRO A 191 -16.30 -5.27 -0.06
N SER A 192 -14.98 -5.17 0.10
CA SER A 192 -14.18 -5.78 1.16
C SER A 192 -13.97 -4.88 2.38
N ARG A 193 -14.57 -3.68 2.41
CA ARG A 193 -14.52 -2.81 3.58
C ARG A 193 -15.25 -3.45 4.78
N PRO A 194 -14.65 -3.50 5.98
CA PRO A 194 -15.33 -4.01 7.17
C PRO A 194 -16.61 -3.22 7.50
N ARG A 195 -17.64 -3.90 8.00
CA ARG A 195 -18.92 -3.28 8.35
C ARG A 195 -18.74 -2.27 9.49
N GLY A 196 -19.30 -1.06 9.29
CA GLY A 196 -19.26 0.02 10.29
C GLY A 196 -18.05 0.94 10.19
N VAL A 197 -17.11 0.68 9.28
CA VAL A 197 -16.00 1.58 8.99
C VAL A 197 -16.49 2.74 8.11
N VAL A 198 -16.34 3.96 8.61
CA VAL A 198 -16.70 5.21 7.93
C VAL A 198 -15.46 5.78 7.24
N PRO A 199 -15.57 6.30 6.00
CA PRO A 199 -14.50 7.05 5.35
C PRO A 199 -13.94 8.16 6.24
N GLY A 200 -12.65 8.40 6.12
CA GLY A 200 -11.95 9.41 6.88
C GLY A 200 -10.50 9.03 7.15
N PHE A 201 -9.83 9.92 7.89
CA PHE A 201 -8.43 9.76 8.22
C PHE A 201 -8.24 9.79 9.73
N THR A 202 -7.47 8.85 10.26
CA THR A 202 -7.16 8.75 11.68
C THR A 202 -5.66 8.82 11.91
N ILE A 203 -5.23 9.73 12.80
CA ILE A 203 -3.84 9.87 13.23
C ILE A 203 -3.68 9.19 14.58
N TYR A 204 -2.82 8.20 14.67
CA TYR A 204 -2.41 7.55 15.91
C TYR A 204 -1.01 8.02 16.28
N ALA A 205 -0.88 8.76 17.38
CA ALA A 205 0.41 9.17 17.93
C ALA A 205 0.76 8.31 19.15
N LEU A 206 2.01 7.84 19.23
CA LEU A 206 2.49 7.02 20.34
C LEU A 206 2.75 7.90 21.57
N GLU A 207 1.98 7.72 22.63
CA GLU A 207 2.08 8.43 23.91
C GLU A 207 2.05 7.42 25.06
N ASP A 208 3.00 7.51 26.00
CA ASP A 208 3.06 6.63 27.18
C ASP A 208 2.89 5.14 26.85
N ASP A 209 3.62 4.69 25.82
CA ASP A 209 3.63 3.31 25.31
C ASP A 209 2.35 2.85 24.58
N ASP A 210 1.38 3.73 24.34
CA ASP A 210 0.15 3.39 23.61
C ASP A 210 -0.25 4.41 22.54
N TYR A 211 -1.05 3.97 21.57
CA TYR A 211 -1.53 4.88 20.53
C TYR A 211 -2.74 5.68 21.00
N ARG A 212 -2.66 7.01 20.83
CA ARG A 212 -3.76 7.94 21.05
C ARG A 212 -4.17 8.56 19.72
N THR A 213 -5.48 8.63 19.49
CA THR A 213 -5.99 9.35 18.33
C THR A 213 -5.77 10.85 18.51
N LYS A 214 -5.23 11.50 17.48
CA LYS A 214 -5.00 12.94 17.46
C LYS A 214 -5.75 13.60 16.30
N PRO A 215 -6.25 14.83 16.48
CA PRO A 215 -6.87 15.58 15.38
C PRO A 215 -5.83 16.21 14.43
N VAL A 216 -4.57 16.30 14.85
CA VAL A 216 -3.47 16.97 14.14
C VAL A 216 -2.23 16.08 14.18
N SER A 217 -1.45 16.07 13.11
CA SER A 217 -0.18 15.35 13.05
C SER A 217 0.85 15.98 13.98
N ALA A 218 1.58 15.15 14.73
CA ALA A 218 2.72 15.60 15.52
C ALA A 218 3.98 15.72 14.63
N ALA A 219 4.12 14.83 13.66
CA ALA A 219 5.21 14.84 12.68
C ALA A 219 5.11 16.00 11.68
N LEU A 220 3.90 16.39 11.27
CA LEU A 220 3.63 17.51 10.36
C LEU A 220 2.74 18.54 11.05
N PRO A 221 3.34 19.47 11.83
CA PRO A 221 2.61 20.40 12.68
C PRO A 221 1.51 21.15 11.94
N GLY A 222 0.36 21.24 12.59
CA GLY A 222 -0.80 21.96 12.08
C GLY A 222 -1.56 21.26 10.94
N TRP A 223 -1.13 20.11 10.41
CA TRP A 223 -1.90 19.38 9.40
C TRP A 223 -2.96 18.51 10.06
N LYS A 224 -4.24 18.83 9.83
CA LYS A 224 -5.35 18.16 10.52
C LYS A 224 -5.78 16.90 9.76
N ALA A 225 -6.31 15.92 10.49
CA ALA A 225 -6.76 14.65 9.92
C ALA A 225 -7.73 14.83 8.72
N HIS A 226 -8.74 15.69 8.87
CA HIS A 226 -9.70 15.96 7.78
C HIS A 226 -9.09 16.72 6.58
N GLU A 227 -8.02 17.51 6.81
CA GLU A 227 -7.29 18.19 5.74
C GLU A 227 -6.44 17.19 4.96
N ILE A 228 -5.81 16.22 5.66
CA ILE A 228 -5.05 15.12 5.04
C ILE A 228 -5.99 14.23 4.23
N HIS A 229 -7.09 13.78 4.84
CA HIS A 229 -8.11 12.97 4.17
C HIS A 229 -8.54 13.58 2.83
N ARG A 230 -8.94 14.86 2.85
CA ARG A 230 -9.35 15.59 1.66
C ARG A 230 -8.22 15.65 0.63
N ALA A 231 -7.01 16.02 1.05
CA ALA A 231 -5.87 16.16 0.15
C ALA A 231 -5.48 14.83 -0.53
N LEU A 232 -5.64 13.69 0.15
CA LEU A 232 -5.36 12.37 -0.41
C LEU A 232 -6.41 11.92 -1.43
N ASN A 233 -7.68 12.30 -1.24
CA ASN A 233 -8.80 11.89 -2.10
C ASN A 233 -9.14 12.89 -3.21
N GLU A 234 -8.57 14.10 -3.20
CA GLU A 234 -8.74 15.06 -4.29
C GLU A 234 -8.04 14.58 -5.59
N PRO A 235 -8.67 14.70 -6.77
CA PRO A 235 -8.03 14.33 -8.04
C PRO A 235 -6.86 15.26 -8.42
N SER A 236 -6.85 16.48 -7.87
CA SER A 236 -5.79 17.46 -8.00
C SER A 236 -5.85 18.43 -6.82
N SER A 237 -4.70 18.91 -6.34
CA SER A 237 -4.66 19.79 -5.16
C SER A 237 -5.44 21.08 -5.38
N SER A 238 -6.50 21.27 -4.59
CA SER A 238 -7.28 22.50 -4.55
C SER A 238 -6.46 23.68 -3.98
N PRO A 239 -6.87 24.95 -4.21
CA PRO A 239 -6.22 26.11 -3.58
C PRO A 239 -6.17 26.02 -2.05
N ASP A 240 -7.21 25.46 -1.43
CA ASP A 240 -7.27 25.23 0.02
C ASP A 240 -6.22 24.19 0.45
N THR A 241 -6.14 23.06 -0.26
CA THR A 241 -5.10 22.05 -0.04
C THR A 241 -3.70 22.66 -0.16
N ILE A 242 -3.44 23.45 -1.22
CA ILE A 242 -2.16 24.15 -1.38
C ILE A 242 -1.89 25.09 -0.20
N GLY A 243 -2.88 25.85 0.23
CA GLY A 243 -2.77 26.74 1.39
C GLY A 243 -2.39 25.99 2.67
N HIS A 244 -2.97 24.82 2.91
CA HIS A 244 -2.60 23.95 4.04
C HIS A 244 -1.17 23.44 3.92
N LEU A 245 -0.75 22.92 2.75
CA LEU A 245 0.61 22.41 2.54
C LEU A 245 1.68 23.50 2.73
N VAL A 246 1.39 24.73 2.29
CA VAL A 246 2.27 25.89 2.51
C VAL A 246 2.39 26.23 3.99
N ARG A 247 1.26 26.28 4.71
CA ARG A 247 1.24 26.55 6.14
C ARG A 247 2.06 25.50 6.92
N VAL A 248 1.82 24.22 6.64
CA VAL A 248 2.52 23.10 7.29
C VAL A 248 4.01 23.12 6.98
N GLY A 249 4.38 23.36 5.71
CA GLY A 249 5.79 23.45 5.32
C GLY A 249 6.53 24.58 6.02
N ARG A 250 5.93 25.77 6.11
CA ARG A 250 6.53 26.91 6.82
C ARG A 250 6.66 26.66 8.32
N GLU A 251 5.62 26.15 8.96
CA GLU A 251 5.65 25.82 10.38
C GLU A 251 6.74 24.79 10.71
N LEU A 252 6.89 23.78 9.85
CA LEU A 252 7.97 22.80 9.97
C LEU A 252 9.36 23.41 9.70
N GLY A 253 9.46 24.34 8.75
CA GLY A 253 10.70 25.08 8.45
C GLY A 253 11.13 25.98 9.61
N ASP A 254 10.19 26.69 10.21
CA ASP A 254 10.42 27.53 11.40
C ASP A 254 10.91 26.69 12.58
N HIS A 255 10.35 25.50 12.81
CA HIS A 255 10.80 24.57 13.85
C HIS A 255 12.21 24.01 13.60
N ASP A 256 12.52 23.68 12.34
CA ASP A 256 13.82 23.10 11.98
C ASP A 256 14.91 24.15 11.70
N GLY A 257 14.55 25.43 11.65
CA GLY A 257 15.44 26.52 11.26
C GLY A 257 15.85 26.46 9.79
N THR A 258 14.98 25.96 8.92
CA THR A 258 15.21 25.86 7.47
C THR A 258 14.35 26.88 6.72
N ASP A 259 14.99 27.68 5.86
CA ASP A 259 14.30 28.64 5.01
C ASP A 259 13.73 27.97 3.75
N PRO A 260 12.59 28.44 3.20
CA PRO A 260 12.03 27.92 1.96
C PRO A 260 13.05 27.83 0.82
N ILE A 261 12.93 26.80 -0.02
CA ILE A 261 13.83 26.61 -1.16
C ILE A 261 13.51 27.65 -2.23
N ASN A 262 14.34 28.70 -2.32
CA ASN A 262 14.19 29.78 -3.30
C ASN A 262 14.86 29.47 -4.66
N ASP A 263 15.64 28.39 -4.77
CA ASP A 263 16.30 27.99 -6.01
C ASP A 263 15.35 27.14 -6.88
N THR A 264 14.99 27.68 -8.04
CA THR A 264 14.08 27.05 -9.01
C THR A 264 14.63 25.75 -9.59
N GLN A 265 15.95 25.58 -9.69
CA GLN A 265 16.60 24.36 -10.17
C GLN A 265 16.58 23.26 -9.10
N ILE A 266 16.82 23.61 -7.83
CA ILE A 266 16.75 22.68 -6.68
C ILE A 266 15.30 22.25 -6.46
N ALA A 267 14.35 23.19 -6.50
CA ALA A 267 12.93 22.87 -6.47
C ALA A 267 12.53 21.96 -7.65
N GLY A 268 13.07 22.20 -8.84
CA GLY A 268 12.89 21.34 -10.01
C GLY A 268 13.50 19.94 -9.85
N TYR A 269 14.67 19.84 -9.21
CA TYR A 269 15.34 18.57 -8.92
C TYR A 269 14.55 17.75 -7.90
N MET A 270 14.07 18.34 -6.79
CA MET A 270 13.25 17.63 -5.82
C MET A 270 11.96 17.09 -6.44
N ARG A 271 11.25 17.92 -7.21
CA ARG A 271 10.07 17.48 -7.99
C ARG A 271 10.37 16.26 -8.86
N ARG A 272 11.55 16.19 -9.49
CA ARG A 272 11.95 15.06 -10.35
C ARG A 272 12.49 13.86 -9.58
N ALA A 273 13.25 14.06 -8.51
CA ALA A 273 13.90 13.01 -7.72
C ALA A 273 12.88 12.18 -6.95
N HIS A 274 11.82 12.80 -6.42
CA HIS A 274 10.67 12.08 -5.88
C HIS A 274 9.89 11.34 -6.97
N GLY A 275 9.84 11.89 -8.19
CA GLY A 275 9.27 11.24 -9.38
C GLY A 275 10.05 10.04 -9.96
N VAL A 276 11.31 9.83 -9.59
CA VAL A 276 12.11 8.64 -10.00
C VAL A 276 11.99 7.51 -8.96
N GLY A 277 11.89 7.85 -7.67
CA GLY A 277 11.47 6.90 -6.63
C GLY A 277 10.04 6.40 -6.86
N GLN A 278 9.14 7.30 -7.29
CA GLN A 278 7.82 6.94 -7.81
C GLN A 278 7.91 5.92 -8.94
N ARG A 279 8.71 6.17 -9.99
CA ARG A 279 8.72 5.29 -11.18
C ARG A 279 9.28 3.89 -10.93
N THR A 280 10.16 3.67 -9.97
CA THR A 280 10.74 2.33 -9.75
C THR A 280 9.95 1.47 -8.77
N GLY A 281 9.37 2.07 -7.71
CA GLY A 281 8.45 1.36 -6.81
C GLY A 281 7.06 1.17 -7.40
N PHE A 282 6.56 2.17 -8.14
CA PHE A 282 5.23 2.14 -8.76
C PHE A 282 5.21 1.41 -10.11
N ALA A 283 6.25 1.44 -10.95
CA ALA A 283 6.19 0.73 -12.25
C ALA A 283 6.17 -0.80 -12.10
N ARG A 284 6.84 -1.38 -11.09
CA ARG A 284 6.74 -2.82 -10.80
C ARG A 284 5.38 -3.25 -10.21
N GLY A 285 4.65 -2.35 -9.56
CA GLY A 285 3.26 -2.58 -9.13
C GLY A 285 2.26 -2.32 -10.26
N ARG A 286 2.47 -1.26 -11.04
CA ARG A 286 1.54 -0.75 -12.05
C ARG A 286 1.61 -1.46 -13.39
N GLU A 287 2.75 -1.94 -13.89
CA GLU A 287 2.76 -2.64 -15.19
C GLU A 287 1.97 -3.96 -15.16
N GLN A 288 2.01 -4.70 -14.04
CA GLN A 288 1.19 -5.91 -13.86
C GLN A 288 -0.23 -5.57 -13.38
N GLY A 289 -0.39 -4.66 -12.40
CA GLY A 289 -1.71 -4.27 -11.88
C GLY A 289 -2.58 -3.49 -12.87
N LEU A 290 -1.99 -2.80 -13.86
CA LEU A 290 -2.75 -2.13 -14.92
C LEU A 290 -3.28 -3.16 -15.94
N ALA A 291 -2.49 -4.17 -16.34
CA ALA A 291 -2.99 -5.22 -17.23
C ALA A 291 -4.13 -6.02 -16.58
N GLU A 292 -3.96 -6.38 -15.31
CA GLU A 292 -4.95 -7.13 -14.52
C GLU A 292 -6.19 -6.29 -14.15
N GLY A 293 -5.99 -5.03 -13.74
CA GLY A 293 -7.07 -4.09 -13.42
C GLY A 293 -7.90 -3.66 -14.64
N LEU A 294 -7.28 -3.58 -15.83
CA LEU A 294 -7.99 -3.28 -17.08
C LEU A 294 -8.83 -4.45 -17.57
N ALA A 295 -8.30 -5.67 -17.48
CA ALA A 295 -9.05 -6.89 -17.76
C ALA A 295 -10.25 -7.03 -16.80
N SER A 296 -10.03 -6.81 -15.49
CA SER A 296 -11.09 -6.86 -14.47
C SER A 296 -12.18 -5.80 -14.68
N ALA A 297 -11.82 -4.56 -15.05
CA ALA A 297 -12.79 -3.49 -15.34
C ALA A 297 -13.65 -3.80 -16.59
N ALA A 298 -13.05 -4.35 -17.65
CA ALA A 298 -13.79 -4.76 -18.84
C ALA A 298 -14.74 -5.94 -18.54
N VAL A 299 -14.27 -6.94 -17.78
CA VAL A 299 -15.08 -8.08 -17.32
C VAL A 299 -16.25 -7.62 -16.46
N GLY A 300 -16.00 -6.72 -15.51
CA GLY A 300 -17.03 -6.13 -14.65
C GLY A 300 -18.11 -5.42 -15.45
N LEU A 301 -17.72 -4.64 -16.47
CA LEU A 301 -18.66 -3.94 -17.35
C LEU A 301 -19.49 -4.92 -18.21
N LEU A 302 -18.87 -5.96 -18.76
CA LEU A 302 -19.56 -6.99 -19.56
C LEU A 302 -20.56 -7.77 -18.70
N ARG A 303 -20.18 -8.16 -17.48
CA ARG A 303 -21.07 -8.83 -16.52
C ARG A 303 -22.23 -7.94 -16.08
N LEU A 304 -21.97 -6.65 -15.80
CA LEU A 304 -23.01 -5.68 -15.47
C LEU A 304 -24.05 -5.52 -16.61
N ARG A 305 -23.59 -5.64 -17.86
CA ARG A 305 -24.43 -5.61 -19.05
C ARG A 305 -25.08 -6.95 -19.41
N GLY A 306 -24.90 -7.98 -18.58
CA GLY A 306 -25.49 -9.31 -18.77
C GLY A 306 -24.85 -10.12 -19.90
N ILE A 307 -23.64 -9.76 -20.33
CA ILE A 307 -22.92 -10.46 -21.39
C ILE A 307 -22.16 -11.63 -20.75
N GLY A 308 -22.58 -12.85 -21.07
CA GLY A 308 -21.89 -14.06 -20.65
C GLY A 308 -20.51 -14.17 -21.30
N LEU A 309 -19.51 -14.49 -20.49
CA LEU A 309 -18.13 -14.69 -20.91
C LEU A 309 -17.76 -16.18 -20.87
N SER A 310 -16.95 -16.61 -21.83
CA SER A 310 -16.35 -17.94 -21.84
C SER A 310 -15.32 -18.11 -20.71
N ALA A 311 -15.02 -19.36 -20.37
CA ALA A 311 -14.07 -19.69 -19.30
C ALA A 311 -12.62 -19.22 -19.59
N ASP A 312 -12.29 -19.01 -20.87
CA ASP A 312 -10.99 -18.52 -21.34
C ASP A 312 -10.94 -16.99 -21.56
N ALA A 313 -12.07 -16.28 -21.38
CA ALA A 313 -12.15 -14.85 -21.68
C ALA A 313 -11.20 -13.98 -20.84
N GLU A 314 -11.07 -14.29 -19.54
CA GLU A 314 -10.18 -13.57 -18.62
C GLU A 314 -8.70 -13.78 -18.98
N GLN A 315 -8.32 -15.00 -19.37
CA GLN A 315 -6.96 -15.31 -19.83
C GLN A 315 -6.63 -14.61 -21.15
N ARG A 316 -7.59 -14.56 -22.08
CA ARG A 316 -7.43 -13.85 -23.36
C ARG A 316 -7.36 -12.34 -23.18
N LEU A 317 -8.05 -11.79 -22.17
CA LEU A 317 -7.98 -10.38 -21.79
C LEU A 317 -6.63 -10.06 -21.14
N ALA A 318 -6.12 -10.91 -20.26
CA ALA A 318 -4.79 -10.72 -19.67
C ALA A 318 -3.67 -10.74 -20.71
N ALA A 319 -3.86 -11.49 -21.81
CA ALA A 319 -2.93 -11.56 -22.93
C ALA A 319 -3.11 -10.45 -23.99
N THR A 320 -4.09 -9.56 -23.83
CA THR A 320 -4.36 -8.49 -24.81
C THR A 320 -3.39 -7.33 -24.65
N THR A 321 -3.02 -6.69 -25.76
CA THR A 321 -2.20 -5.48 -25.76
C THR A 321 -3.04 -4.21 -25.95
N ALA A 322 -4.37 -4.34 -25.91
CA ALA A 322 -5.29 -3.22 -26.12
C ALA A 322 -5.19 -2.18 -24.99
N THR A 323 -5.34 -0.91 -25.35
CA THR A 323 -5.34 0.19 -24.38
C THR A 323 -6.59 0.18 -23.50
N ARG A 324 -6.54 0.88 -22.36
CA ARG A 324 -7.71 1.07 -21.46
C ARG A 324 -8.94 1.60 -22.20
N GLU A 325 -8.75 2.59 -23.06
CA GLU A 325 -9.82 3.27 -23.78
C GLU A 325 -10.47 2.34 -24.79
N THR A 326 -9.66 1.60 -25.55
CA THR A 326 -10.13 0.58 -26.50
C THR A 326 -10.88 -0.56 -25.80
N LEU A 327 -10.36 -1.05 -24.67
CA LEU A 327 -11.02 -2.10 -23.88
C LEU A 327 -12.38 -1.68 -23.34
N LEU A 328 -12.46 -0.51 -22.72
CA LEU A 328 -13.72 -0.01 -22.15
C LEU A 328 -14.72 0.40 -23.23
N ALA A 329 -14.26 0.96 -24.35
CA ALA A 329 -15.11 1.29 -25.49
C ALA A 329 -15.69 0.03 -26.15
N ALA A 330 -14.87 -1.01 -26.35
CA ALA A 330 -15.33 -2.31 -26.84
C ALA A 330 -16.34 -2.95 -25.88
N ALA A 331 -16.05 -2.95 -24.57
CA ALA A 331 -16.94 -3.51 -23.55
C ALA A 331 -18.25 -2.74 -23.38
N ALA A 332 -18.26 -1.43 -23.62
CA ALA A 332 -19.47 -0.61 -23.60
C ALA A 332 -20.30 -0.74 -24.88
N GLY A 333 -19.66 -0.96 -26.03
CA GLY A 333 -20.29 -0.97 -27.35
C GLY A 333 -20.73 -2.34 -27.87
N CYS A 334 -20.26 -3.44 -27.26
CA CYS A 334 -20.55 -4.78 -27.73
C CYS A 334 -21.96 -5.26 -27.33
N SER A 335 -22.53 -6.19 -28.09
CA SER A 335 -23.80 -6.87 -27.76
C SER A 335 -23.61 -8.34 -27.35
N THR A 336 -22.45 -8.92 -27.65
CA THR A 336 -22.08 -10.30 -27.30
C THR A 336 -20.57 -10.36 -27.05
N GLU A 337 -20.09 -11.46 -26.46
CA GLU A 337 -18.65 -11.69 -26.31
C GLU A 337 -17.92 -11.71 -27.68
N ALA A 338 -18.53 -12.29 -28.72
CA ALA A 338 -17.94 -12.31 -30.06
C ALA A 338 -17.79 -10.90 -30.66
N ASP A 339 -18.79 -10.03 -30.45
CA ASP A 339 -18.76 -8.63 -30.87
C ASP A 339 -17.71 -7.82 -30.08
N PHE A 340 -17.53 -8.13 -28.80
CA PHE A 340 -16.47 -7.56 -27.97
C PHE A 340 -15.07 -7.86 -28.54
N TRP A 341 -14.79 -9.13 -28.85
CA TRP A 341 -13.51 -9.52 -29.44
C TRP A 341 -13.29 -8.95 -30.85
N ALA A 342 -14.34 -8.87 -31.66
CA ALA A 342 -14.27 -8.27 -33.00
C ALA A 342 -13.89 -6.78 -32.92
N ARG A 343 -14.43 -6.04 -31.95
CA ARG A 343 -14.13 -4.62 -31.71
C ARG A 343 -12.70 -4.41 -31.22
N LEU A 344 -12.19 -5.30 -30.37
CA LEU A 344 -10.77 -5.27 -29.97
C LEU A 344 -9.82 -5.55 -31.14
N ALA A 345 -10.23 -6.33 -32.13
CA ALA A 345 -9.42 -6.66 -33.29
C ALA A 345 -9.49 -5.62 -34.44
N SER A 346 -10.37 -4.62 -34.36
CA SER A 346 -10.65 -3.67 -35.44
C SER A 346 -10.12 -2.24 -35.21
N GLU A 347 -9.43 -1.98 -34.10
CA GLU A 347 -8.65 -0.74 -33.90
C GLU A 347 -7.14 -0.99 -34.10
N PRO A 348 -6.42 -0.14 -34.86
CA PRO A 348 -5.00 -0.28 -35.15
C PRO A 348 -4.07 0.09 -33.99
#